data_AF-A0A966HRD1-F1
#
_entry.id   AF-A0A966HRD1-F1
#
_cell.length_a   1.000
_cell.length_b   1.000
_cell.length_c   1.000
_cell.angle_alpha   90.00
_cell.angle_beta   90.00
_cell.angle_gamma   90.00
#
_symmetry.space_group_name_H-M   'P 1'
#
loop_
_entity.id
_entity.type
_entity.pdbx_description
1 polymer ?
#
loop_
_entity_poly.entity_id
_entity_poly.type
_entity_poly.pdbx_seq_one_letter_code
_entity_poly.pdbx_strand_id
1 'polypeptide(L)'
;RFISGIGNIYANEILFLAKIKPNKISAKLSLIDVGRLHSSIGKVLKRALKLGGSSIKDFKSSVGEKGRFQNEFKVYDREDLKCLRAGCSGLILRVVSQGRASFFCNECQN
;
A
#
# COMPACT_ATOMS: atom_id res chain seq x y z
N ARG A 1 6.32 -7.39 18.11
CA ARG A 1 5.55 -7.69 16.87
C ARG A 1 4.35 -6.75 16.87
N PHE A 2 4.16 -5.87 15.87
CA PHE A 2 3.19 -4.75 15.98
C PHE A 2 1.77 -5.11 15.49
N ILE A 3 1.61 -5.64 14.27
CA ILE A 3 0.29 -6.02 13.70
C ILE A 3 0.50 -7.24 12.79
N SER A 4 -0.37 -8.26 12.89
CA SER A 4 -0.41 -9.41 11.98
C SER A 4 -1.42 -9.18 10.84
N GLY A 5 -1.23 -9.83 9.70
CA GLY A 5 -2.18 -9.76 8.57
C GLY A 5 -1.95 -8.64 7.55
N ILE A 6 -1.00 -7.72 7.79
CA ILE A 6 -0.62 -6.69 6.80
C ILE A 6 0.59 -7.19 6.00
N GLY A 7 0.32 -7.73 4.81
CA GLY A 7 1.35 -8.07 3.83
C GLY A 7 1.91 -6.83 3.11
N ASN A 8 2.98 -7.05 2.32
CA ASN A 8 3.70 -5.98 1.63
C ASN A 8 2.79 -5.15 0.70
N ILE A 9 1.87 -5.79 -0.02
CA ILE A 9 0.88 -5.11 -0.88
C ILE A 9 0.07 -4.09 -0.07
N TYR A 10 -0.58 -4.55 1.00
CA TYR A 10 -1.41 -3.70 1.84
C TYR A 10 -0.59 -2.60 2.50
N ALA A 11 0.63 -2.89 2.96
CA ALA A 11 1.51 -1.87 3.53
C ALA A 11 1.78 -0.72 2.55
N ASN A 12 2.10 -1.02 1.27
CA ASN A 12 2.32 0.00 0.25
C ASN A 12 1.06 0.85 -0.01
N GLU A 13 -0.09 0.20 -0.16
CA GLU A 13 -1.37 0.90 -0.40
C GLU A 13 -1.81 1.76 0.81
N ILE A 14 -1.58 1.28 2.03
CA ILE A 14 -1.85 2.00 3.28
C ILE A 14 -0.97 3.25 3.38
N LEU A 15 0.33 3.11 3.15
CA LEU A 15 1.28 4.22 3.20
C LEU A 15 1.00 5.27 2.12
N PHE A 16 0.61 4.83 0.92
CA PHE A 16 0.17 5.72 -0.15
C PHE A 16 -1.05 6.53 0.28
N LEU A 17 -2.08 5.87 0.80
CA LEU A 17 -3.29 6.54 1.28
C LEU A 17 -3.01 7.50 2.45
N ALA A 18 -2.11 7.11 3.35
CA ALA A 18 -1.68 7.92 4.49
C ALA A 18 -0.74 9.08 4.10
N LYS A 19 -0.23 9.11 2.86
CA LYS A 19 0.75 10.08 2.35
C LYS A 19 2.12 10.01 3.05
N ILE A 20 2.56 8.81 3.42
CA ILE A 20 3.80 8.59 4.18
C ILE A 20 4.79 7.80 3.33
N LYS A 21 6.06 8.24 3.25
CA LYS A 21 7.10 7.46 2.56
C LYS A 21 7.44 6.17 3.30
N PRO A 22 7.73 5.06 2.59
CA PRO A 22 8.07 3.78 3.22
C PRO A 22 9.40 3.82 3.97
N ASN A 23 10.31 4.74 3.63
CA ASN A 23 11.59 4.93 4.31
C ASN A 23 11.54 5.99 5.42
N LYS A 24 10.36 6.55 5.74
CA LYS A 24 10.23 7.51 6.84
C LYS A 24 10.48 6.79 8.16
N ILE A 25 11.38 7.33 8.96
CA ILE A 25 11.69 6.80 10.30
C ILE A 25 10.43 6.88 11.14
N SER A 26 10.01 5.75 11.75
CA SER A 26 8.79 5.65 12.54
C SER A 26 8.73 6.66 13.70
N ALA A 27 9.86 6.90 14.36
CA ALA A 27 9.99 7.89 15.44
C ALA A 27 9.77 9.35 14.98
N LYS A 28 9.80 9.62 13.66
CA LYS A 28 9.54 10.94 13.08
C LYS A 28 8.10 11.12 12.60
N LEU A 29 7.20 10.17 12.88
CA LEU A 29 5.78 10.31 12.57
C LEU A 29 5.11 11.22 13.58
N SER A 30 4.45 12.26 13.09
CA SER A 30 3.61 13.12 13.93
C SER A 30 2.34 12.37 14.37
N LEU A 31 1.66 12.85 15.42
CA LEU A 31 0.35 12.32 15.82
C LEU A 31 -0.68 12.37 14.67
N ILE A 32 -0.57 13.39 13.81
CA ILE A 32 -1.41 13.53 12.61
C ILE A 32 -1.10 12.42 11.60
N ASP A 33 0.19 12.11 11.37
CA ASP A 33 0.60 11.02 10.50
C ASP A 33 0.10 9.67 11.03
N VAL A 34 0.19 9.45 12.35
CA VAL A 34 -0.32 8.24 13.00
C VAL A 34 -1.84 8.12 12.84
N GLY A 35 -2.59 9.21 13.01
CA GLY A 35 -4.04 9.23 12.78
C GLY A 35 -4.41 8.91 11.33
N ARG A 36 -3.68 9.47 10.37
CA ARG A 36 -3.85 9.18 8.93
C ARG A 36 -3.52 7.72 8.62
N LEU A 37 -2.45 7.19 9.20
CA LEU A 37 -2.04 5.79 9.04
C LEU A 37 -3.12 4.85 9.57
N HIS A 38 -3.60 5.08 10.80
CA HIS A 38 -4.66 4.27 11.41
C HIS A 38 -5.95 4.26 10.57
N SER A 39 -6.41 5.43 10.12
CA SER A 39 -7.57 5.53 9.22
C SER A 39 -7.34 4.79 7.89
N SER A 40 -6.13 4.87 7.34
CA SER A 40 -5.77 4.24 6.07
C SER A 40 -5.73 2.72 6.16
N ILE A 41 -5.22 2.17 7.26
CA ILE A 41 -5.25 0.73 7.56
C ILE A 41 -6.68 0.20 7.46
N GLY A 42 -7.62 0.81 8.19
CA GLY A 42 -9.01 0.39 8.19
C GLY A 42 -9.67 0.48 6.81
N LYS A 43 -9.40 1.54 6.04
CA LYS A 43 -9.96 1.75 4.69
C LYS A 43 -9.46 0.69 3.71
N VAL A 44 -8.15 0.47 3.66
CA VAL A 44 -7.54 -0.48 2.71
C VAL A 44 -7.96 -1.90 3.04
N LEU A 45 -7.90 -2.31 4.31
CA LEU A 45 -8.28 -3.68 4.71
C LEU A 45 -9.77 -3.96 4.49
N LYS A 46 -10.67 -3.01 4.82
CA LYS A 46 -12.11 -3.16 4.53
C LYS A 46 -12.37 -3.28 3.03
N ARG A 47 -11.67 -2.50 2.19
CA ARG A 47 -11.77 -2.57 0.72
C ARG A 47 -11.27 -3.92 0.20
N ALA A 48 -10.14 -4.40 0.72
CA ALA A 48 -9.57 -5.69 0.37
C ALA A 48 -10.52 -6.84 0.73
N LEU A 49 -11.08 -6.84 1.95
CA LEU A 49 -12.07 -7.83 2.39
C LEU A 49 -13.31 -7.83 1.49
N LYS A 50 -13.85 -6.64 1.17
CA LYS A 50 -15.01 -6.51 0.26
C LYS A 50 -14.74 -7.07 -1.14
N LEU A 51 -13.49 -7.02 -1.60
CA LEU A 51 -13.07 -7.51 -2.91
C LEU A 51 -12.50 -8.94 -2.87
N GLY A 52 -12.61 -9.66 -1.75
CA GLY A 52 -12.10 -11.03 -1.63
C GLY A 52 -10.56 -11.14 -1.58
N GLY A 53 -9.87 -10.05 -1.21
CA GLY A 53 -8.42 -9.97 -1.14
C GLY A 53 -7.74 -9.81 -2.50
N SER A 54 -6.43 -10.07 -2.55
CA SER A 54 -5.63 -10.03 -3.78
C SER A 54 -5.26 -11.44 -4.21
N SER A 55 -5.48 -11.78 -5.48
CA SER A 55 -5.06 -13.07 -6.06
C SER A 55 -3.85 -12.88 -6.99
N ILE A 56 -2.73 -12.40 -6.44
CA ILE A 56 -1.48 -12.31 -7.19
C ILE A 56 -0.90 -13.72 -7.36
N LYS A 57 -0.34 -13.98 -8.55
CA LYS A 57 0.11 -15.25 -9.17
C LYS A 57 0.42 -16.48 -8.28
N ASP A 58 0.93 -16.31 -7.07
CA ASP A 58 1.32 -17.41 -6.17
C ASP A 58 0.33 -17.72 -5.05
N PHE A 59 -0.76 -16.95 -4.90
CA PHE A 59 -1.79 -17.18 -3.88
C PHE A 59 -3.09 -17.70 -4.50
N LYS A 60 -3.20 -19.03 -4.61
CA LYS A 60 -4.49 -19.70 -4.85
C LYS A 60 -5.23 -19.78 -3.53
N SER A 61 -6.36 -19.08 -3.42
CA SER A 61 -7.32 -19.31 -2.34
C SER A 61 -7.78 -20.77 -2.40
N SER A 62 -7.88 -21.44 -1.25
CA SER A 62 -8.36 -22.82 -1.11
C SER A 62 -9.80 -23.02 -1.60
N VAL A 63 -10.52 -21.94 -1.92
CA VAL A 63 -11.95 -21.92 -2.31
C VAL A 63 -12.15 -21.61 -3.80
N GLY A 64 -11.09 -21.37 -4.58
CA GLY A 64 -11.20 -21.15 -6.03
C GLY A 64 -11.72 -19.77 -6.47
N GLU A 65 -12.23 -18.94 -5.55
CA GLU A 65 -12.58 -17.55 -5.85
C GLU A 65 -11.35 -16.65 -5.93
N LYS A 66 -11.18 -15.97 -7.06
CA LYS A 66 -10.12 -14.97 -7.25
C LYS A 66 -10.54 -13.65 -6.59
N GLY A 67 -9.78 -13.21 -5.61
CA GLY A 67 -9.84 -11.85 -5.08
C GLY A 67 -9.60 -10.83 -6.19
N ARG A 68 -10.19 -9.65 -6.06
CA ARG A 68 -10.18 -8.58 -7.09
C ARG A 68 -9.44 -7.32 -6.63
N PHE A 69 -8.85 -7.31 -5.45
CA PHE A 69 -8.18 -6.13 -4.91
C PHE A 69 -6.97 -5.68 -5.75
N GLN A 70 -6.34 -6.60 -6.51
CA GLN A 70 -5.27 -6.24 -7.44
C GLN A 70 -5.68 -5.24 -8.52
N ASN A 71 -6.96 -5.19 -8.88
CA ASN A 71 -7.47 -4.20 -9.84
C ASN A 71 -7.52 -2.78 -9.24
N GLU A 72 -7.35 -2.64 -7.93
CA GLU A 72 -7.43 -1.38 -7.21
C GLU A 72 -6.07 -0.86 -6.75
N PHE A 73 -4.96 -1.54 -7.08
CA PHE A 73 -3.62 -1.10 -6.71
C PHE A 73 -3.34 0.30 -7.25
N LYS A 74 -2.96 1.19 -6.32
CA LYS A 74 -2.58 2.56 -6.64
C LYS A 74 -1.07 2.72 -6.79
N VAL A 75 -0.30 1.89 -6.08
CA VAL A 75 1.17 1.94 -6.11
C VAL A 75 1.83 0.58 -6.30
N TYR A 76 1.25 -0.50 -5.77
CA TYR A 76 1.91 -1.80 -5.83
C TYR A 76 2.07 -2.29 -7.27
N ASP A 77 3.29 -2.69 -7.64
CA ASP A 77 3.65 -3.17 -8.99
C ASP A 77 3.37 -2.16 -10.12
N ARG A 78 3.51 -0.87 -9.80
CA ARG A 78 3.28 0.25 -10.73
C ARG A 78 4.52 1.11 -10.92
N GLU A 79 5.71 0.56 -10.73
CA GLU A 79 7.00 1.26 -10.94
C GLU A 79 7.02 1.98 -12.30
N ASP A 80 7.58 3.19 -12.31
CA ASP A 80 7.67 4.09 -13.47
C ASP A 80 6.33 4.56 -14.06
N LEU A 81 5.19 4.16 -13.48
CA LEU A 81 3.89 4.67 -13.87
C LEU A 81 3.56 5.98 -13.14
N LYS A 82 2.70 6.79 -13.77
CA LYS A 82 2.16 8.00 -13.15
C LYS A 82 1.32 7.66 -11.92
N CYS A 83 1.45 8.51 -10.90
CA CYS A 83 0.63 8.45 -9.70
C CYS A 83 -0.86 8.62 -10.05
N LEU A 84 -1.71 7.75 -9.50
CA LEU A 84 -3.16 7.80 -9.73
C LEU A 84 -3.90 8.81 -8.82
N ARG A 85 -3.18 9.56 -7.99
CA ARG A 85 -3.80 10.59 -7.15
C ARG A 85 -4.13 11.81 -7.98
N ALA A 86 -5.38 12.28 -7.87
CA ALA A 86 -5.83 13.51 -8.51
C ALA A 86 -4.90 14.69 -8.13
N GLY A 87 -4.44 15.42 -9.14
CA GLY A 87 -3.54 16.56 -8.98
C GLY A 87 -2.07 16.21 -8.70
N CYS A 88 -1.66 14.93 -8.78
CA CYS A 88 -0.27 14.53 -8.62
C CYS A 88 0.37 14.25 -9.99
N SER A 89 1.52 14.86 -10.26
CA SER A 89 2.36 14.63 -11.44
C SER A 89 3.52 13.65 -11.18
N GLY A 90 3.62 13.12 -9.97
CA GLY A 90 4.71 12.23 -9.57
C GLY A 90 4.66 10.84 -10.21
N LEU A 91 5.78 10.14 -10.08
CA LEU A 91 5.97 8.77 -10.53
C LEU A 91 5.99 7.82 -9.34
N ILE A 92 5.59 6.58 -9.57
CA ILE A 92 5.75 5.52 -8.58
C ILE A 92 7.18 4.98 -8.67
N LEU A 93 7.90 5.06 -7.56
CA LEU A 93 9.23 4.52 -7.41
C LEU A 93 9.17 3.20 -6.67
N ARG A 94 10.07 2.29 -7.03
CA ARG A 94 10.33 1.06 -6.29
C ARG A 94 11.61 1.22 -5.47
N VAL A 95 11.54 0.80 -4.22
CA VAL A 95 12.71 0.69 -3.33
C VAL A 95 12.73 -0.70 -2.73
N VAL A 96 13.91 -1.32 -2.66
CA VAL A 96 14.06 -2.62 -2.02
C VAL A 96 14.73 -2.41 -0.66
N SER A 97 14.06 -2.84 0.41
CA SER A 97 14.61 -2.81 1.76
C SER A 97 14.53 -4.20 2.37
N GLN A 98 15.68 -4.73 2.82
CA GLN A 98 15.81 -6.06 3.42
C GLN A 98 15.12 -7.17 2.61
N GLY A 99 15.29 -7.13 1.27
CA GLY A 99 14.70 -8.11 0.35
C GLY A 99 13.20 -7.94 0.06
N ARG A 100 12.56 -6.88 0.56
CA ARG A 100 11.16 -6.55 0.28
C ARG A 100 11.06 -5.29 -0.57
N ALA A 101 10.39 -5.40 -1.72
CA ALA A 101 10.12 -4.27 -2.59
C ALA A 101 8.94 -3.44 -2.06
N SER A 102 9.16 -2.15 -1.86
CA SER A 102 8.12 -1.16 -1.55
C SER A 102 7.92 -0.24 -2.74
N PHE A 103 6.69 0.17 -2.97
CA PHE A 103 6.28 1.05 -4.06
C PHE A 103 5.60 2.28 -3.49
N PHE A 104 6.01 3.47 -3.94
CA PHE A 104 5.51 4.72 -3.41
C PHE A 104 5.63 5.85 -4.44
N CYS A 105 4.78 6.87 -4.35
CA CYS A 105 4.90 8.06 -5.18
C CYS A 105 5.94 9.02 -4.59
N ASN A 106 6.84 9.53 -5.43
CA ASN A 106 7.89 10.47 -5.02
C ASN A 106 7.37 11.86 -4.59
N GLU A 107 6.21 12.27 -5.10
CA GLU A 107 5.62 13.60 -4.86
C GLU A 107 4.57 13.60 -3.73
N CYS A 108 3.67 12.62 -3.70
CA CYS A 108 2.49 12.69 -2.82
C CYS A 108 2.64 11.97 -1.49
N GLN A 109 3.79 11.35 -1.23
CA GLN A 109 4.15 10.73 0.04
C GLN A 109 5.36 11.47 0.60
N ASN A 110 5.28 11.90 1.87
CA ASN A 110 6.31 12.67 2.57
C ASN A 110 7.08 11.84 3.60
#